data_AF-A0A1Y3AAP9-F1
#
_entry.id   AF-A0A1Y3AAP9-F1
#
_cell.length_a   1.000
_cell.length_b   1.000
_cell.length_c   1.000
_cell.angle_alpha   90.00
_cell.angle_beta   90.00
_cell.angle_gamma   90.00
#
_symmetry.space_group_name_H-M   'P 1'
#
loop_
_entity.id
_entity.type
_entity.pdbx_description
1 polymer ?
#
loop_
_entity_poly.entity_id
_entity_poly.type
_entity_poly.pdbx_seq_one_letter_code
_entity_poly.pdbx_strand_id
1 'polypeptide(L)' 'MSGAESVGDGRANAGGGGREGVDRTPVPDADVCVVGAGPAGALVADRLAGERDVVVLDAGPRFDPADRPATQERRFRPSY' A
#
# COMPACT_ATOMS: atom_id res chain seq x y z
N MET A 1 -26.60 29.08 -23.00
CA MET A 1 -26.24 27.68 -22.71
C MET A 1 -25.07 27.70 -21.74
N SER A 2 -25.37 27.71 -20.44
CA SER A 2 -24.39 27.80 -19.34
C SER A 2 -24.55 26.55 -18.48
N GLY A 3 -23.44 25.91 -18.12
CA GLY A 3 -23.43 24.67 -17.36
C GLY A 3 -22.13 23.91 -17.57
N ALA A 4 -21.03 24.41 -17.02
CA ALA A 4 -19.85 23.59 -16.74
C ALA A 4 -19.95 23.15 -15.28
N GLU A 5 -20.51 21.97 -15.05
CA GLU A 5 -20.60 21.38 -13.73
C GLU A 5 -19.21 20.83 -13.39
N SER A 6 -18.57 21.46 -12.40
CA SER A 6 -17.32 21.01 -11.81
C SER A 6 -17.55 19.66 -11.15
N VAL A 7 -17.09 18.58 -11.78
CA VAL A 7 -17.07 17.25 -11.17
C VAL A 7 -16.07 17.29 -10.03
N GLY A 8 -16.61 17.29 -8.80
CA GLY A 8 -15.81 17.22 -7.57
C GLY A 8 -14.97 15.96 -7.55
N ASP A 9 -13.68 16.13 -7.26
CA ASP A 9 -12.73 15.05 -6.98
C ASP A 9 -13.16 14.34 -5.69
N GLY A 10 -14.00 13.32 -5.85
CA GLY A 10 -14.45 12.43 -4.79
C GLY A 10 -13.35 11.50 -4.31
N ARG A 11 -12.22 12.05 -3.86
CA ARG A 11 -11.30 11.33 -2.99
C ARG A 11 -12.03 11.10 -1.67
N ALA A 12 -12.76 9.99 -1.62
CA ALA A 12 -13.25 9.43 -0.38
C ALA A 12 -12.09 9.43 0.60
N ASN A 13 -12.29 10.12 1.71
CA ASN A 13 -11.35 10.30 2.79
C ASN A 13 -11.09 8.95 3.47
N ALA A 14 -10.27 8.11 2.83
CA ALA A 14 -9.71 6.91 3.43
C ALA A 14 -8.53 7.34 4.30
N GLY A 15 -8.84 7.86 5.49
CA GLY A 15 -7.88 8.03 6.58
C GLY A 15 -6.60 8.76 6.19
N GLY A 16 -6.72 9.98 5.66
CA GLY A 16 -5.61 10.92 5.63
C GLY A 16 -5.27 11.36 7.05
N GLY A 17 -4.57 10.50 7.80
CA GLY A 17 -3.87 10.91 9.01
C GLY A 17 -2.91 12.04 8.62
N GLY A 18 -3.21 13.24 9.10
CA GLY A 18 -2.40 14.43 8.84
C GLY A 18 -0.94 14.21 9.21
N ARG A 19 -0.10 15.17 8.86
CA ARG A 19 1.34 15.20 9.13
C ARG A 19 1.71 15.24 10.63
N GLU A 20 0.86 14.74 11.52
CA GLU A 20 1.18 14.38 12.89
C GLU A 20 1.90 13.03 12.88
N GLY A 21 3.24 13.15 12.87
CA GLY A 21 4.25 12.14 13.14
C GLY A 21 3.82 10.68 13.04
N VAL A 22 3.67 10.13 11.84
CA VAL A 22 3.82 8.69 11.63
C VAL A 22 5.15 8.30 12.23
N ASP A 23 5.12 7.50 13.29
CA ASP A 23 6.33 7.01 13.94
C ASP A 23 7.10 6.14 12.94
N ARG A 24 8.28 6.64 12.54
CA ARG A 24 9.22 5.93 11.66
C ARG A 24 10.47 5.50 12.41
N THR A 25 10.38 5.41 13.74
CA THR A 25 11.47 4.89 14.57
C THR A 25 11.87 3.52 14.04
N PRO A 26 13.17 3.28 13.76
CA PRO A 26 13.63 1.97 13.33
C PRO A 26 13.26 0.91 14.36
N VAL A 27 12.80 -0.25 13.89
CA VAL A 27 12.57 -1.40 14.75
C VAL A 27 13.94 -1.98 15.11
N PRO A 28 14.29 -2.10 16.42
CA PRO A 28 15.66 -2.44 16.83
C PRO A 28 16.07 -3.88 16.48
N ASP A 29 15.10 -4.79 16.39
CA ASP A 29 15.35 -6.24 16.26
C ASP A 29 15.00 -6.81 14.88
N ALA A 30 14.84 -5.96 13.86
CA ALA A 30 14.59 -6.44 12.51
C ALA A 30 15.87 -7.00 11.88
N ASP A 31 15.84 -8.26 11.46
CA ASP A 31 16.90 -8.87 10.66
C ASP A 31 16.94 -8.30 9.24
N VAL A 32 15.76 -8.03 8.66
CA VAL A 32 15.61 -7.57 7.27
C VAL A 32 14.52 -6.51 7.14
N CYS A 33 14.82 -5.42 6.43
CA CYS A 33 13.85 -4.41 6.02
C CYS A 33 13.61 -4.46 4.50
N VAL A 34 12.39 -4.80 4.07
CA VAL A 34 11.97 -4.78 2.66
C VAL A 34 11.25 -3.47 2.37
N VAL A 35 11.76 -2.70 1.41
CA VAL A 35 11.15 -1.44 0.96
C VAL A 35 10.32 -1.70 -0.31
N GLY A 36 9.01 -1.56 -0.18
CA GLY A 36 8.00 -1.76 -1.23
C GLY A 36 7.32 -3.12 -1.16
N ALA A 37 6.02 -3.14 -0.81
CA ALA A 37 5.19 -4.36 -0.77
C ALA A 37 4.54 -4.68 -2.13
N GLY A 38 5.28 -4.44 -3.21
CA GLY A 38 4.89 -4.86 -4.56
C GLY A 38 4.96 -6.39 -4.73
N PRO A 39 4.64 -6.91 -5.93
CA PRO A 39 4.62 -8.36 -6.18
C PRO A 39 5.91 -9.08 -5.76
N ALA A 40 7.08 -8.52 -6.10
CA ALA A 40 8.36 -9.10 -5.73
C ALA A 40 8.65 -8.95 -4.22
N GLY A 41 8.48 -7.74 -3.67
CA GLY A 41 8.80 -7.46 -2.27
C GLY A 41 7.95 -8.28 -1.29
N ALA A 42 6.67 -8.46 -1.59
CA ALA A 42 5.77 -9.29 -0.77
C ALA A 42 6.19 -10.76 -0.75
N LEU A 43 6.58 -11.34 -1.90
CA LEU A 43 7.05 -12.74 -1.97
C LEU A 43 8.38 -12.95 -1.25
N VAL A 44 9.30 -12.00 -1.38
CA VAL A 44 10.59 -12.05 -0.66
C VAL A 44 10.37 -11.95 0.84
N ALA A 45 9.51 -11.02 1.30
CA ALA A 45 9.19 -10.87 2.70
C ALA A 45 8.55 -12.13 3.28
N ASP A 46 7.57 -12.72 2.59
CA ASP A 46 6.91 -13.97 2.98
C ASP A 46 7.91 -15.13 3.13
N ARG A 47 8.82 -15.29 2.15
CA ARG A 47 9.86 -16.32 2.19
C ARG A 47 10.79 -16.17 3.40
N LEU A 48 11.20 -14.94 3.71
CA LEU A 48 12.16 -14.65 4.78
C LEU A 48 11.53 -14.71 6.18
N ALA A 49 10.24 -14.37 6.30
CA ALA A 49 9.52 -14.36 7.57
C ALA A 49 9.40 -15.74 8.23
N GLY A 50 9.66 -16.83 7.51
CA GLY A 50 9.73 -18.17 8.10
C GLY A 50 10.93 -18.38 9.05
N GLU A 51 11.96 -17.54 8.95
CA GLU A 51 13.24 -17.75 9.65
C GLU A 51 13.83 -16.45 10.25
N ARG A 52 13.28 -15.28 9.93
CA ARG A 52 13.84 -13.95 10.22
C ARG A 52 12.77 -12.98 10.69
N ASP A 53 13.16 -12.00 11.48
CA ASP A 53 12.32 -10.85 11.82
C ASP A 53 12.32 -9.84 10.66
N VAL A 54 11.21 -9.77 9.93
CA VAL A 54 11.07 -8.98 8.70
C VAL A 54 10.16 -7.77 8.91
N VAL A 55 10.67 -6.59 8.59
CA VAL A 55 9.88 -5.35 8.48
C VAL A 55 9.64 -5.02 7.01
N VAL A 56 8.40 -4.65 6.68
CA VAL A 56 8.03 -4.20 5.34
C VAL A 56 7.53 -2.76 5.40
N LEU A 57 8.14 -1.89 4.59
CA LEU A 57 7.74 -0.49 4.44
C LEU A 57 7.16 -0.28 3.05
N ASP A 58 5.88 0.06 2.95
CA ASP A 58 5.22 0.37 1.68
C ASP A 58 4.57 1.74 1.70
N ALA A 59 4.64 2.43 0.56
CA ALA A 59 3.99 3.73 0.37
C ALA A 59 2.50 3.58 -0.01
N GLY A 60 2.11 2.38 -0.47
CA GLY A 60 0.73 2.07 -0.85
C GLY A 60 -0.20 1.99 0.38
N PRO A 61 -1.50 2.32 0.21
CA PRO A 61 -2.47 2.09 1.27
C PRO A 61 -2.64 0.59 1.50
N ARG A 62 -3.07 0.21 2.71
CA ARG A 62 -3.58 -1.15 2.91
C ARG A 62 -4.92 -1.31 2.20
N PHE A 63 -5.16 -2.50 1.67
CA PHE A 63 -6.39 -2.85 0.97
C PHE A 63 -7.15 -3.91 1.77
N ASP A 64 -8.47 -3.96 1.64
CA ASP A 64 -9.27 -5.06 2.17
C ASP A 64 -8.90 -6.36 1.42
N PRO A 65 -8.65 -7.48 2.11
CA PRO A 65 -8.45 -8.78 1.47
C PRO A 65 -9.55 -9.16 0.47
N ALA A 66 -10.79 -8.70 0.67
CA ALA A 66 -11.92 -8.88 -0.24
C ALA A 66 -11.73 -8.14 -1.58
N ASP A 67 -11.01 -7.02 -1.60
CA ASP A 67 -10.73 -6.21 -2.80
C ASP A 67 -9.52 -6.72 -3.60
N ARG A 68 -8.81 -7.72 -3.07
CA ARG A 68 -7.61 -8.28 -3.68
C ARG A 68 -7.80 -8.74 -5.14
N PRO A 69 -8.90 -9.42 -5.54
CA PRO A 69 -9.09 -9.82 -6.93
C PRO A 69 -9.15 -8.62 -7.89
N ALA A 70 -9.93 -7.59 -7.55
CA ALA A 70 -10.08 -6.39 -8.38
C ALA A 70 -8.78 -5.58 -8.46
N THR A 71 -8.04 -5.49 -7.34
CA THR A 71 -6.75 -4.79 -7.28
C THR A 71 -5.69 -5.51 -8.12
N GLN A 72 -5.65 -6.84 -8.08
CA GLN A 72 -4.75 -7.64 -8.90
C GLN A 72 -5.07 -7.49 -10.38
N GLU A 73 -6.34 -7.57 -10.78
CA GLU A 73 -6.75 -7.42 -12.17
C GLU A 73 -6.26 -6.09 -12.75
N ARG A 74 -6.50 -4.97 -12.05
CA ARG A 74 -6.04 -3.64 -12.48
C ARG A 74 -4.51 -3.51 -12.54
N ARG A 75 -3.76 -4.17 -11.65
CA ARG A 75 -2.29 -4.10 -11.62
C ARG A 75 -1.63 -5.01 -12.65
N PHE A 76 -2.21 -6.17 -12.94
CA PHE A 76 -1.67 -7.12 -13.93
C PHE A 76 -2.14 -6.83 -15.34
N ARG A 77 -3.33 -6.25 -15.50
CA ARG A 77 -3.92 -5.88 -16.80
C ARG A 77 -4.29 -4.40 -16.85
N PRO A 78 -3.30 -3.48 -16.74
CA PRO A 78 -3.56 -2.05 -16.64
C PRO A 78 -4.23 -1.42 -17.89
N SER A 79 -4.23 -2.13 -19.01
CA SER A 79 -4.84 -1.69 -20.27
C SER A 79 -6.26 -2.22 -20.51
N TYR A 80 -6.84 -2.96 -19.56
CA TYR A 80 -8.17 -3.57 -19.66
C TYR A 80 -9.09 -3.07 -18.53
#